data_AF-B3JN71-F1
#
_entry.id   AF-B3JN71-F1
#
_cell.length_a   1.000
_cell.length_b   1.000
_cell.length_c   1.000
_cell.angle_alpha   90.00
_cell.angle_beta   90.00
_cell.angle_gamma   90.00
#
_symmetry.space_group_name_H-M   'P 1'
#
loop_
_entity.id
_entity.type
_entity.pdbx_description
1 polymer ?
#
loop_
_entity_poly.entity_id
_entity_poly.type
_entity_poly.pdbx_seq_one_letter_code
_entity_poly.pdbx_strand_id
1 'polypeptide(L)'
;MNIPALQKMNFTSQCLLHKNKKYTYQDQDIINIVCKGKIEFLPLKYNYTSLLYSLSIENEKFKNIKAKEIAECSNCIIHYTGNKPWNNFCLRAEYWWYYYKHSIFKDENFYIRNYQVMSKKILLDYSYKEVKKIFLLKSATPFPKCYLHKEKWTFDS
;
A
#
# COMPACT_ATOMS: atom_id res chain seq x y z
N MET A 1 -17.55 4.63 2.03
CA MET A 1 -18.53 5.21 1.08
C MET A 1 -19.70 5.80 1.87
N ASN A 2 -20.19 6.99 1.51
CA ASN A 2 -21.39 7.56 2.13
C ASN A 2 -22.65 7.06 1.39
N ILE A 3 -23.21 5.94 1.85
CA ILE A 3 -24.31 5.25 1.16
C ILE A 3 -25.56 6.14 1.01
N PRO A 4 -26.05 6.85 2.05
CA PRO A 4 -27.20 7.75 1.90
C PRO A 4 -26.99 8.84 0.85
N ALA A 5 -25.79 9.44 0.79
CA ALA A 5 -25.49 10.46 -0.22
C ALA A 5 -25.46 9.86 -1.64
N LEU A 6 -24.87 8.67 -1.81
CA LEU A 6 -24.82 7.97 -3.09
C LEU A 6 -26.23 7.59 -3.59
N GLN A 7 -27.11 7.17 -2.68
CA GLN A 7 -28.52 6.91 -2.98
C GLN A 7 -29.23 8.19 -3.41
N LYS A 8 -29.08 9.29 -2.65
CA LYS A 8 -29.72 10.59 -2.97
C LYS A 8 -29.32 11.13 -4.34
N MET A 9 -28.09 10.88 -4.80
CA MET A 9 -27.62 11.31 -6.12
C MET A 9 -27.84 10.29 -7.24
N ASN A 10 -28.54 9.18 -6.97
CA ASN A 10 -28.73 8.07 -7.91
C ASN A 10 -27.42 7.58 -8.54
N PHE A 11 -26.38 7.40 -7.70
CA PHE A 11 -25.01 7.11 -8.13
C PHE A 11 -24.91 6.00 -9.17
N THR A 12 -25.54 4.86 -8.94
CA THR A 12 -25.49 3.72 -9.87
C THR A 12 -26.04 4.10 -11.26
N SER A 13 -27.17 4.79 -11.31
CA SER A 13 -27.75 5.25 -12.58
C SER A 13 -26.83 6.23 -13.29
N GLN A 14 -26.17 7.14 -12.55
CA GLN A 14 -25.18 8.06 -13.11
C GLN A 14 -23.98 7.30 -13.69
N CYS A 15 -23.45 6.30 -12.99
CA CYS A 15 -22.39 5.44 -13.53
C CYS A 15 -22.81 4.68 -14.79
N LEU A 16 -24.07 4.20 -14.86
CA LEU A 16 -24.56 3.46 -16.03
C LEU A 16 -24.66 4.32 -17.30
N LEU A 17 -24.75 5.66 -17.19
CA LEU A 17 -24.64 6.58 -18.34
C LEU A 17 -23.27 6.51 -19.03
N HIS A 18 -22.28 5.92 -18.37
CA HIS A 18 -20.91 5.81 -18.86
C HIS A 18 -20.59 4.42 -19.45
N LYS A 19 -21.53 3.47 -19.44
CA LYS A 19 -21.28 2.05 -19.79
C LYS A 19 -20.65 1.81 -21.17
N ASN A 20 -20.95 2.69 -22.15
CA ASN A 20 -20.46 2.58 -23.52
C ASN A 20 -19.24 3.48 -23.81
N LYS A 21 -18.75 4.22 -22.81
CA LYS A 21 -17.61 5.13 -22.95
C LYS A 21 -16.31 4.38 -22.66
N LYS A 22 -15.25 4.72 -23.39
CA LYS A 22 -13.92 4.13 -23.22
C LYS A 22 -13.05 5.06 -22.37
N TYR A 23 -12.90 4.71 -21.10
CA TYR A 23 -12.02 5.40 -20.16
C TYR A 23 -10.72 4.63 -19.96
N THR A 24 -9.63 5.35 -19.70
CA THR A 24 -8.30 4.76 -19.46
C THR A 24 -8.31 3.88 -18.21
N TYR A 25 -8.94 4.33 -17.14
CA TYR A 25 -9.02 3.64 -15.85
C TYR A 25 -10.43 3.15 -15.51
N GLN A 26 -11.25 2.95 -16.55
CA GLN A 26 -12.58 2.33 -16.48
C GLN A 26 -13.46 2.87 -15.32
N ASP A 27 -13.70 2.05 -14.30
CA ASP A 27 -14.55 2.35 -13.16
C ASP A 27 -13.98 3.47 -12.26
N GLN A 28 -12.66 3.53 -12.09
CA GLN A 28 -12.01 4.60 -11.33
C GLN A 28 -12.26 5.99 -11.94
N ASP A 29 -12.20 6.09 -13.28
CA ASP A 29 -12.51 7.33 -14.00
C ASP A 29 -14.00 7.69 -13.87
N ILE A 30 -14.89 6.69 -14.00
CA ILE A 30 -16.33 6.90 -13.85
C ILE A 30 -16.66 7.43 -12.45
N ILE A 31 -16.08 6.85 -11.40
CA ILE A 31 -16.25 7.32 -10.01
C ILE A 31 -15.74 8.76 -9.88
N ASN A 32 -14.56 9.06 -10.40
CA ASN A 32 -13.99 10.42 -10.34
C ASN A 32 -14.86 11.47 -11.04
N ILE A 33 -15.47 11.10 -12.18
CA ILE A 33 -16.35 11.99 -12.94
C ILE A 33 -17.68 12.18 -12.22
N VAL A 34 -18.37 11.09 -11.84
CA VAL A 34 -19.69 11.13 -11.20
C VAL A 34 -19.62 11.81 -9.83
N CYS A 35 -18.56 11.55 -9.07
CA CYS A 35 -18.36 12.10 -7.73
C CYS A 35 -17.54 13.40 -7.72
N LYS A 36 -17.30 14.04 -8.89
CA LYS A 36 -16.52 15.28 -8.95
C LYS A 36 -17.05 16.34 -7.97
N GLY A 37 -16.14 16.92 -7.18
CA GLY A 37 -16.46 17.89 -6.13
C GLY A 37 -17.08 17.32 -4.86
N LYS A 38 -17.21 15.98 -4.75
CA LYS A 38 -17.82 15.27 -3.62
C LYS A 38 -16.92 14.18 -3.04
N ILE A 39 -15.62 14.21 -3.37
CA ILE A 39 -14.63 13.23 -2.93
C ILE A 39 -13.83 13.81 -1.77
N GLU A 40 -13.85 13.12 -0.64
CA GLU A 40 -12.94 13.37 0.47
C GLU A 40 -11.64 12.61 0.25
N PHE A 41 -10.50 13.30 0.37
CA PHE A 41 -9.19 12.70 0.22
C PHE A 41 -8.70 12.11 1.53
N LEU A 42 -8.46 10.80 1.54
CA LEU A 42 -7.93 10.10 2.70
C LEU A 42 -6.39 10.15 2.73
N PRO A 43 -5.78 10.12 3.94
CA PRO A 43 -4.34 10.00 4.08
C PRO A 43 -3.76 8.75 3.41
N LEU A 44 -2.49 8.83 2.98
CA LEU A 44 -1.79 7.75 2.26
C LEU A 44 -1.86 6.39 2.97
N LYS A 45 -1.88 6.36 4.31
CA LYS A 45 -1.90 5.11 5.09
C LYS A 45 -3.08 4.21 4.80
N TYR A 46 -4.19 4.74 4.27
CA TYR A 46 -5.37 3.95 3.94
C TYR A 46 -5.33 3.33 2.54
N ASN A 47 -4.42 3.76 1.67
CA ASN A 47 -4.26 3.21 0.32
C ASN A 47 -2.82 3.43 -0.17
N TYR A 48 -1.86 2.74 0.46
CA TYR A 48 -0.46 2.93 0.15
C TYR A 48 0.02 1.94 -0.91
N THR A 49 0.02 2.41 -2.15
CA THR A 49 0.35 1.58 -3.32
C THR A 49 1.86 1.40 -3.51
N SER A 50 2.26 0.39 -4.29
CA SER A 50 3.67 0.19 -4.64
C SER A 50 4.28 1.42 -5.32
N LEU A 51 3.50 2.13 -6.16
CA LEU A 51 3.94 3.37 -6.81
C LEU A 51 4.19 4.49 -5.78
N LEU A 52 3.26 4.68 -4.84
CA LEU A 52 3.41 5.70 -3.80
C LEU A 52 4.58 5.40 -2.86
N TYR A 53 4.87 4.12 -2.65
CA TYR A 53 6.07 3.69 -1.93
C TYR A 53 7.36 4.01 -2.71
N SER A 54 7.45 3.66 -4.01
CA SER A 54 8.59 4.06 -4.85
C SER A 54 8.81 5.57 -4.84
N LEU A 55 7.75 6.35 -5.04
CA LEU A 55 7.82 7.82 -5.01
C LEU A 55 8.31 8.36 -3.66
N SER A 56 7.94 7.74 -2.54
CA SER A 56 8.41 8.16 -1.21
C SER A 56 9.91 7.98 -0.98
N ILE A 57 10.55 7.12 -1.79
CA ILE A 57 11.97 6.82 -1.71
C ILE A 57 12.74 7.63 -2.75
N GLU A 58 12.26 7.59 -4.00
CA GLU A 58 13.01 8.01 -5.19
C GLU A 58 12.72 9.46 -5.60
N ASN A 59 11.60 10.04 -5.15
CA ASN A 59 11.19 11.39 -5.55
C ASN A 59 11.26 12.37 -4.36
N GLU A 60 12.29 13.21 -4.33
CA GLU A 60 12.53 14.18 -3.25
C GLU A 60 11.38 15.17 -3.06
N LYS A 61 10.79 15.67 -4.16
CA LYS A 61 9.64 16.58 -4.06
C LYS A 61 8.45 15.92 -3.38
N PHE A 62 8.13 14.68 -3.77
CA PHE A 62 7.04 13.92 -3.17
C PHE A 62 7.32 13.61 -1.70
N LYS A 63 8.53 13.14 -1.38
CA LYS A 63 8.97 12.88 0.00
C LYS A 63 8.79 14.11 0.88
N ASN A 64 9.21 15.28 0.43
CA ASN A 64 9.10 16.52 1.19
C ASN A 64 7.64 16.97 1.38
N ILE A 65 6.83 16.96 0.31
CA ILE A 65 5.42 17.38 0.37
C ILE A 65 4.59 16.42 1.24
N LYS A 66 4.90 15.12 1.22
CA LYS A 66 4.13 14.07 1.91
C LYS A 66 4.82 13.51 3.14
N ALA A 67 5.84 14.20 3.67
CA ALA A 67 6.72 13.67 4.74
C ALA A 67 5.93 13.14 5.95
N LYS A 68 4.95 13.91 6.44
CA LYS A 68 4.09 13.49 7.56
C LYS A 68 3.29 12.22 7.25
N GLU A 69 2.63 12.18 6.10
CA GLU A 69 1.82 11.02 5.71
C GLU A 69 2.68 9.77 5.47
N ILE A 70 3.88 9.95 4.91
CA ILE A 70 4.85 8.87 4.72
C ILE A 70 5.34 8.32 6.07
N ALA A 71 5.60 9.19 7.05
CA ALA A 71 5.99 8.78 8.40
C ALA A 71 4.90 7.96 9.11
N GLU A 72 3.63 8.27 8.86
CA GLU A 72 2.48 7.51 9.38
C GLU A 72 2.28 6.14 8.69
N CYS A 73 2.92 5.88 7.55
CA CYS A 73 2.77 4.63 6.80
C CYS A 73 3.53 3.43 7.38
N SER A 74 4.10 3.54 8.59
CA SER A 74 4.62 2.39 9.34
C SER A 74 3.53 1.34 9.62
N ASN A 75 2.27 1.78 9.75
CA ASN A 75 1.09 0.93 9.85
C ASN A 75 0.05 1.35 8.78
N CYS A 76 0.26 0.92 7.54
CA CYS A 76 -0.60 1.26 6.40
C CYS A 76 -1.25 0.03 5.76
N ILE A 77 -2.34 0.27 5.05
CA ILE A 77 -2.94 -0.66 4.11
C ILE A 77 -2.08 -0.66 2.83
N ILE A 78 -1.45 -1.80 2.56
CA ILE A 78 -0.63 -2.01 1.36
C ILE A 78 -1.53 -2.41 0.21
N HIS A 79 -1.51 -1.65 -0.88
CA HIS A 79 -2.31 -1.94 -2.06
C HIS A 79 -1.42 -2.26 -3.27
N TYR A 80 -1.34 -3.54 -3.64
CA TYR A 80 -0.58 -4.01 -4.79
C TYR A 80 -1.33 -3.72 -6.11
N THR A 81 -1.27 -2.48 -6.61
CA THR A 81 -1.99 -2.02 -7.83
C THR A 81 -1.36 -2.45 -9.16
N GLY A 82 -0.26 -3.22 -9.12
CA GLY A 82 0.42 -3.76 -10.32
C GLY A 82 0.74 -5.24 -10.13
N ASN A 83 2.03 -5.60 -10.26
CA ASN A 83 2.52 -6.95 -10.00
C ASN A 83 2.04 -7.46 -8.65
N LYS A 84 1.52 -8.69 -8.65
CA LYS A 84 1.03 -9.35 -7.45
C LYS A 84 2.17 -10.13 -6.78
N PRO A 85 2.30 -10.05 -5.44
CA PRO A 85 3.41 -10.67 -4.72
C PRO A 85 3.45 -12.19 -4.84
N TRP A 86 2.31 -12.82 -5.17
CA TRP A 86 2.19 -14.27 -5.38
C TRP A 86 2.54 -14.73 -6.81
N ASN A 87 2.76 -13.80 -7.74
CA ASN A 87 3.09 -14.10 -9.14
C ASN A 87 4.49 -13.62 -9.54
N ASN A 88 4.86 -12.40 -9.14
CA ASN A 88 6.10 -11.74 -9.55
C ASN A 88 6.67 -10.90 -8.41
N PHE A 89 7.94 -10.49 -8.55
CA PHE A 89 8.53 -9.53 -7.64
C PHE A 89 7.77 -8.20 -7.67
N CYS A 90 7.50 -7.68 -6.48
CA CYS A 90 7.03 -6.31 -6.28
C CYS A 90 7.51 -5.78 -4.92
N LEU A 91 7.56 -4.46 -4.80
CA LEU A 91 7.97 -3.82 -3.55
C LEU A 91 7.00 -4.17 -2.43
N ARG A 92 7.55 -4.42 -1.24
CA ARG A 92 6.82 -4.77 -0.02
C ARG A 92 6.10 -6.12 -0.09
N ALA A 93 6.51 -7.02 -0.98
CA ALA A 93 5.94 -8.37 -1.10
C ALA A 93 6.15 -9.22 0.18
N GLU A 94 7.17 -8.93 0.98
CA GLU A 94 7.48 -9.62 2.23
C GLU A 94 6.32 -9.62 3.22
N TYR A 95 5.54 -8.52 3.28
CA TYR A 95 4.37 -8.43 4.15
C TYR A 95 3.27 -9.40 3.70
N TRP A 96 2.98 -9.45 2.40
CA TRP A 96 1.98 -10.39 1.88
C TRP A 96 2.36 -11.83 2.17
N TRP A 97 3.61 -12.21 1.91
CA TRP A 97 4.11 -13.57 2.18
C TRP A 97 4.13 -13.91 3.66
N TYR A 98 4.45 -12.95 4.53
CA TYR A 98 4.32 -13.11 5.97
C TYR A 98 2.88 -13.46 6.35
N TYR A 99 1.89 -12.68 5.93
CA TYR A 99 0.49 -12.95 6.26
C TYR A 99 -0.04 -14.24 5.62
N TYR A 100 0.31 -14.51 4.36
CA TYR A 100 -0.08 -15.74 3.68
C TYR A 100 0.43 -16.99 4.42
N LYS A 101 1.69 -16.98 4.85
CA LYS A 101 2.30 -18.07 5.65
C LYS A 101 1.55 -18.36 6.95
N HIS A 102 0.95 -17.34 7.57
CA HIS A 102 0.21 -17.48 8.84
C HIS A 102 -1.31 -17.58 8.65
N SER A 103 -1.78 -17.57 7.39
CA SER A 103 -3.21 -17.66 7.10
C SER A 103 -3.70 -19.11 7.05
N ILE A 104 -4.99 -19.31 7.31
CA ILE A 104 -5.66 -20.61 7.13
C ILE A 104 -5.69 -21.09 5.67
N PHE A 105 -5.38 -20.20 4.73
CA PHE A 105 -5.34 -20.48 3.29
C PHE A 105 -3.94 -20.86 2.80
N LYS A 106 -2.98 -21.04 3.72
CA LYS A 106 -1.62 -21.42 3.36
C LYS A 106 -1.61 -22.78 2.67
N ASP A 107 -1.08 -22.81 1.45
CA ASP A 107 -0.68 -24.02 0.75
C ASP A 107 0.84 -24.14 0.80
N GLU A 108 1.35 -25.22 1.40
CA GLU A 108 2.79 -25.40 1.64
C GLU A 108 3.57 -25.51 0.32
N ASN A 109 3.02 -26.22 -0.66
CA ASN A 109 3.68 -26.44 -1.96
C ASN A 109 3.76 -25.14 -2.75
N PHE A 110 2.68 -24.36 -2.77
CA PHE A 110 2.62 -23.04 -3.36
C PHE A 110 3.59 -22.08 -2.66
N TYR A 111 3.61 -22.08 -1.33
CA TYR A 111 4.53 -21.25 -0.55
C TYR A 111 5.98 -21.58 -0.89
N ILE A 112 6.40 -22.85 -0.78
CA ILE A 112 7.76 -23.29 -1.06
C ILE A 112 8.15 -22.93 -2.49
N ARG A 113 7.30 -23.27 -3.47
CA ARG A 113 7.59 -23.03 -4.89
C ARG A 113 7.73 -21.55 -5.21
N ASN A 114 6.83 -20.70 -4.73
CA ASN A 114 6.78 -19.31 -5.18
C ASN A 114 7.62 -18.39 -4.31
N TYR A 115 7.62 -18.58 -2.98
CA TYR A 115 8.42 -17.75 -2.07
C TYR A 115 9.91 -18.06 -2.16
N GLN A 116 10.31 -19.35 -2.15
CA GLN A 116 11.74 -19.70 -2.17
C GLN A 116 12.40 -19.48 -3.54
N VAL A 117 11.65 -19.64 -4.63
CA VAL A 117 12.16 -19.34 -5.98
C VAL A 117 12.27 -17.84 -6.17
N MET A 118 11.32 -17.06 -5.66
CA MET A 118 11.39 -15.60 -5.70
C MET A 118 12.57 -15.07 -4.87
N SER A 119 12.83 -15.61 -3.67
CA SER A 119 13.99 -15.20 -2.87
C SER A 119 15.32 -15.49 -3.58
N LYS A 120 15.43 -16.63 -4.26
CA LYS A 120 16.60 -16.95 -5.10
C LYS A 120 16.73 -16.02 -6.32
N LYS A 121 15.63 -15.72 -7.02
CA LYS A 121 15.65 -14.79 -8.17
C LYS A 121 16.01 -13.37 -7.75
N ILE A 122 15.47 -12.88 -6.63
CA ILE A 122 15.81 -11.57 -6.05
C ILE A 122 17.31 -11.50 -5.71
N LEU A 123 17.89 -12.57 -5.16
CA LEU A 123 19.32 -12.63 -4.83
C LEU A 123 20.24 -12.67 -6.07
N LEU A 124 19.74 -13.19 -7.21
CA LEU A 124 20.49 -13.33 -8.46
C LEU A 124 20.38 -12.09 -9.37
N ASP A 125 19.39 -11.23 -9.16
CA ASP A 125 19.18 -10.03 -9.96
C ASP A 125 20.12 -8.89 -9.51
N TYR A 126 20.91 -8.32 -10.43
CA TYR A 126 21.94 -7.29 -10.16
C TYR A 126 21.33 -6.00 -9.56
N SER A 127 20.04 -5.79 -9.78
CA SER A 127 19.16 -4.79 -9.14
C SER A 127 19.19 -4.84 -7.60
N TYR A 128 19.51 -6.00 -7.02
CA TYR A 128 19.56 -6.19 -5.57
C TYR A 128 20.69 -5.43 -4.90
N LYS A 129 21.80 -5.06 -5.56
CA LYS A 129 22.87 -4.26 -4.91
C LYS A 129 22.36 -2.89 -4.45
N GLU A 130 21.51 -2.25 -5.26
CA GLU A 130 20.92 -0.94 -4.92
C GLU A 130 19.77 -1.07 -3.91
N VAL A 131 18.92 -2.10 -4.05
CA VAL A 131 17.82 -2.38 -3.09
C VAL A 131 18.35 -2.84 -1.73
N LYS A 132 19.46 -3.59 -1.67
CA LYS A 132 20.10 -4.04 -0.43
C LYS A 132 20.69 -2.87 0.36
N LYS A 133 21.12 -1.79 -0.30
CA LYS A 133 21.55 -0.54 0.34
C LYS A 133 20.39 0.10 1.12
N ILE A 134 19.16 0.02 0.58
CA ILE A 134 17.94 0.54 1.20
C ILE A 134 17.40 -0.40 2.29
N PHE A 135 17.48 -1.73 2.10
CA PHE A 135 17.01 -2.72 3.07
C PHE A 135 17.94 -2.89 4.28
N LEU A 136 19.27 -2.89 4.10
CA LEU A 136 20.23 -3.03 5.21
C LEU A 136 20.25 -1.83 6.16
N LEU A 137 19.90 -0.64 5.68
CA LEU A 137 19.78 0.55 6.54
C LEU A 137 18.55 0.52 7.46
N LYS A 138 17.57 -0.38 7.21
CA LYS A 138 16.37 -0.53 8.05
C LYS A 138 16.30 -1.86 8.82
N SER A 139 17.16 -2.84 8.50
CA SER A 139 17.27 -4.07 9.30
C SER A 139 18.07 -3.90 10.60
N ALA A 140 18.53 -2.68 10.91
CA ALA A 140 19.19 -2.34 12.16
C ALA A 140 18.25 -1.70 13.21
N THR A 141 16.94 -1.59 12.94
CA THR A 141 15.98 -1.17 13.98
C THR A 141 15.02 -2.32 14.31
N PRO A 142 14.94 -2.74 15.59
CA PRO A 142 13.99 -3.75 16.00
C PRO A 142 12.57 -3.21 15.86
N PHE A 143 11.68 -4.05 15.35
CA PHE A 143 10.22 -3.87 15.28
C PHE A 143 9.68 -2.97 16.42
N PRO A 144 8.90 -1.90 16.15
CA PRO A 144 8.19 -1.21 17.20
C PRO A 144 7.03 -2.10 17.66
N LYS A 145 7.22 -2.75 18.81
CA LYS A 145 6.10 -3.17 19.66
C LYS A 145 5.38 -1.91 20.12
N CYS A 146 4.15 -1.71 19.67
CA CYS A 146 3.31 -0.67 20.23
C CYS A 146 2.75 -1.12 21.60
N TYR A 147 2.84 -0.19 22.56
CA TYR A 147 2.13 -0.04 23.83
C TYR A 147 2.60 -0.85 25.05
N LEU A 148 3.14 -0.14 26.05
CA LEU A 148 2.53 0.02 27.38
C LEU A 148 3.31 1.06 28.22
N HIS A 149 2.55 1.95 28.87
CA HIS A 149 2.98 3.00 29.80
C HIS A 149 3.80 2.49 30.99
N LYS A 150 4.74 3.34 31.42
CA LYS A 150 5.04 3.86 32.78
C LYS A 150 6.30 4.72 32.57
N GLU A 151 6.32 6.02 32.86
CA GLU A 151 6.24 6.61 34.21
C GLU A 151 5.75 8.08 34.15
N LYS A 152 5.11 8.49 35.24
CA LYS A 152 4.70 9.86 35.57
C LYS A 152 5.93 10.76 35.66
N TRP A 153 5.88 11.99 35.13
CA TRP A 153 6.50 13.17 35.76
C TRP A 153 5.74 14.44 35.35
N THR A 154 5.86 15.44 36.21
CA THR A 154 4.87 16.43 36.63
C THR A 154 4.73 17.65 35.72
N PHE A 155 3.55 18.28 35.80
CA PHE A 155 3.32 19.67 35.42
C PHE A 155 4.24 20.58 36.22
N ASP A 156 4.72 21.68 35.61
CA ASP A 156 4.73 22.99 36.26
C ASP A 156 4.78 24.12 35.21
N SER A 157 3.84 25.04 35.42
CA SER A 157 3.65 26.44 34.97
C SER A 157 3.85 26.81 33.49
#